data_AF-A0A9P4XEH3-F1
#
_entry.id   AF-A0A9P4XEH3-F1
#
_cell.length_a   1.000
_cell.length_b   1.000
_cell.length_c   1.000
_cell.angle_alpha   90.00
_cell.angle_beta   90.00
_cell.angle_gamma   90.00
#
_symmetry.space_group_name_H-M   'P 1'
#
loop_
_entity.id
_entity.type
_entity.pdbx_description
1 polymer ?
#
loop_
_entity_poly.entity_id
_entity_poly.type
_entity_poly.pdbx_seq_one_letter_code
_entity_poly.pdbx_strand_id
1 'polypeptide(L)'
;MCQEGCGIQLQGVAPPFEFAIFFSSVLAVSPDSRYAEGAIQKLISRKLDFAAAVDLGDLTADERVLADVLIRVIKPAQNHNAMLPDFDLDVYSRGDGTQAPRILVPALVDEKVSIPTVHVTGKRDADFMKGMSEISRRLCDERMMKILEHPGGHQPPQDALSVRAAVGAMEWAIRQAQKKNMY
;
A
#
# COMPACT_ATOMS: atom_id res chain seq x y z
N MET A 1 -13.57 31.23 -4.93
CA MET A 1 -12.75 30.21 -5.62
C MET A 1 -12.29 29.22 -4.56
N CYS A 2 -12.82 28.01 -4.54
CA CYS A 2 -12.26 26.89 -3.77
C CYS A 2 -10.85 26.56 -4.35
N GLN A 3 -9.84 26.09 -3.63
CA GLN A 3 -9.84 25.12 -2.53
C GLN A 3 -8.67 25.37 -1.55
N GLU A 4 -8.99 25.73 -0.32
CA GLU A 4 -8.28 25.22 0.85
C GLU A 4 -8.73 23.75 1.02
N GLY A 5 -7.82 22.78 1.12
CA GLY A 5 -8.28 21.40 1.31
C GLY A 5 -7.30 20.23 1.11
N CYS A 6 -6.02 20.45 0.85
CA CYS A 6 -5.03 19.36 1.01
C CYS A 6 -4.44 19.45 2.43
N GLY A 7 -5.24 19.06 3.42
CA GLY A 7 -4.76 18.98 4.80
C GLY A 7 -3.70 17.90 4.90
N ILE A 8 -2.44 18.30 5.06
CA ILE A 8 -1.42 17.41 5.61
C ILE A 8 -1.95 16.98 6.98
N GLN A 9 -2.08 15.67 7.22
CA GLN A 9 -2.34 15.16 8.56
C GLN A 9 -1.20 15.66 9.46
N LEU A 10 -1.47 16.67 10.29
CA LEU A 10 -0.50 17.20 11.22
C LEU A 10 -0.18 16.12 12.26
N GLN A 11 1.11 15.89 12.51
CA GLN A 11 1.54 14.96 13.57
C GLN A 11 0.83 15.29 14.88
N GLY A 12 0.25 14.27 15.52
CA GLY A 12 -0.48 14.41 16.79
C GLY A 12 -1.94 14.84 16.68
N VAL A 13 -2.46 15.12 15.48
CA VAL A 13 -3.90 15.38 15.29
C VAL A 13 -4.59 14.05 14.93
N ALA A 14 -5.65 13.73 15.67
CA ALA A 14 -6.48 12.56 15.38
C ALA A 14 -7.02 12.65 13.94
N PRO A 15 -6.98 11.55 13.16
CA PRO A 15 -7.55 11.56 11.81
C PRO A 15 -9.03 11.96 11.87
N PRO A 16 -9.53 12.74 10.90
CA PRO A 16 -10.93 13.16 10.86
C PRO A 16 -11.89 12.00 10.56
N PHE A 17 -11.35 10.80 10.36
CA PHE A 17 -12.07 9.56 10.14
C PHE A 17 -11.65 8.52 11.17
N GLU A 18 -12.61 7.72 11.62
CA GLU A 18 -12.44 6.81 12.76
C GLU A 18 -12.37 5.34 12.34
N PHE A 19 -12.60 5.05 11.05
CA PHE A 19 -12.43 3.74 10.43
C PHE A 19 -12.19 3.90 8.94
N ALA A 20 -11.68 2.86 8.28
CA ALA A 20 -11.48 2.83 6.83
C ALA A 20 -11.87 1.48 6.22
N ILE A 21 -12.42 1.50 5.01
CA ILE A 21 -12.80 0.31 4.25
C ILE A 21 -12.08 0.37 2.90
N PHE A 22 -11.30 -0.66 2.60
CA PHE A 22 -10.49 -0.76 1.40
C PHE A 22 -11.01 -1.90 0.54
N PHE A 23 -11.38 -1.61 -0.71
CA PHE A 23 -11.69 -2.62 -1.72
C PHE A 23 -10.55 -2.67 -2.72
N SER A 24 -9.98 -3.86 -2.90
CA SER A 24 -8.93 -4.13 -3.89
C SER A 24 -7.79 -3.11 -3.85
N SER A 25 -7.32 -2.76 -2.64
CA SER A 25 -6.35 -1.68 -2.44
C SER A 25 -5.07 -1.87 -3.26
N VAL A 26 -4.61 -0.79 -3.87
CA VAL A 26 -3.30 -0.69 -4.53
C VAL A 26 -2.25 -0.16 -3.56
N LEU A 27 -0.99 -0.07 -3.99
CA LEU A 27 0.11 0.47 -3.20
C LEU A 27 -0.15 1.91 -2.77
N ALA A 28 0.14 2.21 -1.51
CA ALA A 28 0.17 3.57 -1.01
C ALA A 28 1.54 4.21 -1.27
N VAL A 29 1.53 5.49 -1.62
CA VAL A 29 2.73 6.30 -1.85
C VAL A 29 2.72 7.51 -0.92
N SER A 30 3.88 7.81 -0.34
CA SER A 30 4.06 8.99 0.49
C SER A 30 4.13 10.25 -0.37
N PRO A 31 3.50 11.35 0.04
CA PRO A 31 3.73 12.65 -0.58
C PRO A 31 5.05 13.30 -0.11
N ASP A 32 5.68 12.81 0.98
CA ASP A 32 6.97 13.32 1.43
C ASP A 32 8.09 12.80 0.53
N SER A 33 8.69 13.69 -0.25
CA SER A 33 9.79 13.38 -1.17
C SER A 33 11.04 12.84 -0.48
N ARG A 34 11.16 12.98 0.85
CA ARG A 34 12.28 12.44 1.64
C ARG A 34 12.00 11.04 2.20
N TYR A 35 10.75 10.58 2.13
CA TYR A 35 10.40 9.24 2.63
C TYR A 35 11.22 8.17 1.90
N ALA A 36 11.82 7.25 2.65
CA ALA A 36 12.69 6.18 2.15
C ALA A 36 13.84 6.65 1.23
N GLU A 37 14.20 7.94 1.23
CA GLU A 37 15.25 8.50 0.36
C GLU A 37 16.57 7.74 0.52
N GLY A 38 16.96 7.42 1.76
CA GLY A 38 18.17 6.63 2.01
C GLY A 38 18.16 5.24 1.36
N ALA A 39 17.03 4.54 1.36
CA ALA A 39 16.90 3.24 0.69
C ALA A 39 16.94 3.39 -0.84
N ILE A 40 16.27 4.42 -1.37
CA ILE A 40 16.26 4.72 -2.81
C ILE A 40 17.66 5.07 -3.32
N GLN A 41 18.37 5.97 -2.64
CA GLN A 41 19.74 6.35 -3.01
C GLN A 41 20.71 5.17 -2.95
N LYS A 42 20.52 4.27 -1.97
CA LYS A 42 21.27 3.02 -1.92
C LYS A 42 21.00 2.14 -3.14
N LEU A 43 19.74 1.91 -3.51
CA LEU A 43 19.42 1.13 -4.72
C LEU A 43 20.03 1.74 -6.00
N ILE A 44 19.97 3.07 -6.14
CA ILE A 44 20.60 3.80 -7.25
C ILE A 44 22.12 3.59 -7.25
N SER A 45 22.76 3.70 -6.09
CA SER A 45 24.22 3.51 -5.98
C SER A 45 24.67 2.10 -6.40
N ARG A 46 23.80 1.10 -6.22
CA ARG A 46 24.02 -0.30 -6.64
C ARG A 46 23.79 -0.51 -8.13
N LYS A 47 23.09 0.41 -8.81
CA LYS A 47 22.74 0.34 -10.24
C LYS A 47 22.05 -0.98 -10.60
N LEU A 48 21.10 -1.41 -9.76
CA LEU A 48 20.37 -2.66 -9.98
C LEU A 48 19.55 -2.57 -11.26
N ASP A 49 19.71 -3.53 -12.15
CA ASP A 49 18.88 -3.63 -13.34
C ASP A 49 17.58 -4.38 -13.02
N PHE A 50 16.53 -3.63 -12.69
CA PHE A 50 15.21 -4.20 -12.42
C PHE A 50 14.55 -4.82 -13.65
N ALA A 51 15.04 -4.56 -14.88
CA ALA A 51 14.58 -5.28 -16.08
C ALA A 51 15.14 -6.72 -16.13
N ALA A 52 16.31 -6.95 -15.54
CA ALA A 52 16.96 -8.26 -15.45
C ALA A 52 16.59 -9.03 -14.16
N ALA A 53 17.23 -10.19 -13.96
CA ALA A 53 17.21 -10.88 -12.69
C ALA A 53 18.12 -10.14 -11.70
N VAL A 54 17.55 -9.68 -10.58
CA VAL A 54 18.27 -8.95 -9.54
C VAL A 54 18.63 -9.93 -8.41
N ASP A 55 19.91 -10.02 -8.10
CA ASP A 55 20.36 -10.71 -6.87
C ASP A 55 20.17 -9.78 -5.67
N LEU A 56 19.39 -10.25 -4.69
CA LEU A 56 19.09 -9.52 -3.45
C LEU A 56 20.04 -9.90 -2.31
N GLY A 57 20.98 -10.81 -2.53
CA GLY A 57 21.85 -11.40 -1.51
C GLY A 57 22.62 -10.38 -0.67
N ASP A 58 23.22 -9.38 -1.33
CA ASP A 58 24.10 -8.37 -0.71
C ASP A 58 23.39 -7.08 -0.27
N LEU A 59 22.05 -7.06 -0.37
CA LEU A 59 21.26 -5.90 0.01
C LEU A 59 21.03 -5.84 1.51
N THR A 60 21.09 -4.62 2.07
CA THR A 60 20.64 -4.37 3.45
C THR A 60 19.16 -4.70 3.62
N ALA A 61 18.66 -4.82 4.85
CA ALA A 61 17.25 -5.10 5.09
C ALA A 61 16.32 -4.11 4.36
N ASP A 62 16.59 -2.81 4.49
CA ASP A 62 15.78 -1.75 3.86
C ASP A 62 15.83 -1.77 2.32
N GLU A 63 17.02 -1.95 1.75
CA GLU A 63 17.22 -2.11 0.31
C GLU A 63 16.45 -3.32 -0.21
N ARG A 64 16.55 -4.45 0.51
CA ARG A 64 15.91 -5.71 0.14
C ARG A 64 14.40 -5.62 0.13
N VAL A 65 13.80 -5.02 1.16
CA VAL A 65 12.32 -4.91 1.21
C VAL A 65 11.81 -3.98 0.12
N LEU A 66 12.50 -2.88 -0.19
CA LEU A 66 12.10 -2.01 -1.29
C LEU A 66 12.29 -2.69 -2.65
N ALA A 67 13.45 -3.31 -2.89
CA ALA A 67 13.73 -4.05 -4.12
C ALA A 67 12.74 -5.21 -4.35
N ASP A 68 12.38 -5.93 -3.29
CA ASP A 68 11.40 -7.02 -3.36
C ASP A 68 10.03 -6.52 -3.83
N VAL A 69 9.57 -5.37 -3.33
CA VAL A 69 8.33 -4.74 -3.80
C VAL A 69 8.43 -4.32 -5.27
N LEU A 70 9.55 -3.72 -5.68
CA LEU A 70 9.75 -3.33 -7.08
C LEU A 70 9.70 -4.55 -8.01
N ILE A 71 10.35 -5.65 -7.62
CA ILE A 71 10.47 -6.87 -8.44
C ILE A 71 9.19 -7.69 -8.47
N ARG A 72 8.55 -7.89 -7.32
CA ARG A 72 7.41 -8.83 -7.20
C ARG A 72 6.07 -8.17 -7.46
N VAL A 73 5.98 -6.85 -7.34
CA VAL A 73 4.70 -6.14 -7.40
C VAL A 73 4.70 -5.11 -8.52
N ILE A 74 5.63 -4.16 -8.53
CA ILE A 74 5.63 -3.07 -9.53
C ILE A 74 5.95 -3.59 -10.94
N LYS A 75 7.06 -4.32 -11.11
CA LYS A 75 7.47 -4.84 -12.43
C LYS A 75 6.39 -5.71 -13.07
N PRO A 76 5.76 -6.68 -12.37
CA PRO A 76 4.64 -7.41 -12.93
C PRO A 76 3.44 -6.52 -13.26
N ALA A 77 3.11 -5.54 -12.41
CA ALA A 77 2.01 -4.62 -12.70
C ALA A 77 2.25 -3.80 -13.98
N GLN A 78 3.48 -3.31 -14.19
CA GLN A 78 3.88 -2.64 -15.43
C GLN A 78 3.79 -3.55 -16.64
N ASN A 79 4.31 -4.77 -16.55
CA ASN A 79 4.23 -5.76 -17.63
C ASN A 79 2.78 -6.10 -18.04
N HIS A 80 1.82 -5.88 -17.14
CA HIS A 80 0.39 -6.07 -17.39
C HIS A 80 -0.36 -4.75 -17.68
N ASN A 81 0.34 -3.63 -17.89
CA ASN A 81 -0.24 -2.30 -18.11
C ASN A 81 -1.23 -1.86 -17.01
N ALA A 82 -0.95 -2.25 -15.76
CA ALA A 82 -1.81 -2.03 -14.60
C ALA A 82 -1.32 -0.89 -13.69
N MET A 83 -0.41 -0.04 -14.17
CA MET A 83 0.16 1.09 -13.44
C MET A 83 -0.25 2.42 -14.09
N LEU A 84 -0.81 3.33 -13.30
CA LEU A 84 -1.10 4.71 -13.71
C LEU A 84 -0.82 5.68 -12.55
N PRO A 85 -0.06 6.78 -12.77
CA PRO A 85 0.76 7.01 -13.96
C PRO A 85 1.83 5.93 -14.09
N ASP A 86 2.15 5.55 -15.33
CA ASP A 86 3.32 4.71 -15.56
C ASP A 86 4.59 5.52 -15.28
N PHE A 87 5.61 4.85 -14.79
CA PHE A 87 6.91 5.45 -14.50
C PHE A 87 8.02 4.46 -14.82
N ASP A 88 9.17 4.94 -15.27
CA ASP A 88 10.29 4.05 -15.56
C ASP A 88 10.90 3.52 -14.24
N LEU A 89 11.06 2.20 -14.09
CA LEU A 89 11.76 1.63 -12.93
C LEU A 89 13.22 2.08 -12.85
N ASP A 90 13.80 2.58 -13.94
CA ASP A 90 15.16 3.14 -13.94
C ASP A 90 15.32 4.37 -13.02
N VAL A 91 14.22 4.98 -12.55
CA VAL A 91 14.26 6.00 -11.49
C VAL A 91 14.85 5.47 -10.16
N TYR A 92 14.85 4.15 -9.95
CA TYR A 92 15.46 3.48 -8.79
C TYR A 92 16.87 2.93 -9.05
N SER A 93 17.41 3.06 -10.26
CA SER A 93 18.69 2.45 -10.64
C SER A 93 19.67 3.41 -11.31
N ARG A 94 19.20 4.26 -12.23
CA ARG A 94 20.02 5.14 -13.07
C ARG A 94 19.74 6.63 -12.84
N GLY A 95 18.60 6.96 -12.22
CA GLY A 95 18.21 8.34 -11.90
C GLY A 95 18.88 8.91 -10.64
N ASP A 96 18.41 10.08 -10.22
CA ASP A 96 18.76 10.73 -8.94
C ASP A 96 17.72 10.44 -7.83
N GLY A 97 16.71 9.63 -8.16
CA GLY A 97 15.62 9.25 -7.27
C GLY A 97 14.57 10.33 -7.07
N THR A 98 14.66 11.51 -7.69
CA THR A 98 13.68 12.60 -7.49
C THR A 98 12.29 12.26 -8.04
N GLN A 99 12.23 11.50 -9.13
CA GLN A 99 11.00 11.04 -9.77
C GLN A 99 10.50 9.68 -9.26
N ALA A 100 11.25 9.04 -8.36
CA ALA A 100 10.88 7.72 -7.86
C ALA A 100 9.68 7.83 -6.89
N PRO A 101 8.56 7.13 -7.16
CA PRO A 101 7.42 7.12 -6.24
C PRO A 101 7.83 6.70 -4.83
N ARG A 102 7.32 7.37 -3.79
CA ARG A 102 7.72 7.06 -2.41
C ARG A 102 6.86 5.94 -1.83
N ILE A 103 7.06 4.72 -2.33
CA ILE A 103 6.23 3.55 -1.97
C ILE A 103 6.29 3.30 -0.45
N LEU A 104 5.13 3.33 0.20
CA LEU A 104 5.02 3.01 1.63
C LEU A 104 5.18 1.50 1.85
N VAL A 105 6.42 1.08 2.06
CA VAL A 105 6.75 -0.31 2.43
C VAL A 105 6.60 -0.48 3.94
N PRO A 106 5.76 -1.41 4.45
CA PRO A 106 5.46 -1.56 5.87
C PRO A 106 6.66 -1.74 6.80
N ALA A 107 7.76 -2.32 6.29
CA ALA A 107 8.98 -2.50 7.07
C ALA A 107 9.79 -1.20 7.24
N LEU A 108 9.49 -0.16 6.45
CA LEU A 108 10.15 1.14 6.47
C LEU A 108 9.29 2.24 7.11
N VAL A 109 8.11 1.89 7.62
CA VAL A 109 7.17 2.82 8.26
C VAL A 109 7.22 2.60 9.77
N ASP A 110 7.52 3.66 10.52
CA ASP A 110 7.62 3.62 11.98
C ASP A 110 6.25 3.48 12.67
N GLU A 111 5.19 4.05 12.07
CA GLU A 111 3.85 4.11 12.65
C GLU A 111 2.79 3.45 11.77
N LYS A 112 1.98 2.58 12.37
CA LYS A 112 0.84 1.96 11.69
C LYS A 112 -0.44 2.76 11.87
N VAL A 113 -1.30 2.69 10.85
CA VAL A 113 -2.67 3.19 10.93
C VAL A 113 -3.43 2.38 11.98
N SER A 114 -3.75 3.02 13.11
CA SER A 114 -4.29 2.36 14.32
C SER A 114 -5.81 2.55 14.50
N ILE A 115 -6.53 2.87 13.43
CA ILE A 115 -8.00 2.85 13.39
C ILE A 115 -8.51 1.49 12.89
N PRO A 116 -9.76 1.12 13.17
CA PRO A 116 -10.42 -0.01 12.53
C PRO A 116 -10.32 0.02 11.00
N THR A 117 -9.79 -1.03 10.39
CA THR A 117 -9.74 -1.16 8.93
C THR A 117 -10.36 -2.47 8.45
N VAL A 118 -11.03 -2.41 7.30
CA VAL A 118 -11.51 -3.60 6.58
C VAL A 118 -10.82 -3.64 5.22
N HIS A 119 -10.24 -4.78 4.87
CA HIS A 119 -9.62 -5.01 3.58
C HIS A 119 -10.40 -6.10 2.85
N VAL A 120 -10.98 -5.76 1.71
CA VAL A 120 -11.76 -6.66 0.85
C VAL A 120 -10.99 -6.89 -0.44
N THR A 121 -10.66 -8.14 -0.76
CA THR A 121 -9.88 -8.50 -1.96
C THR A 121 -10.52 -9.63 -2.76
N GLY A 122 -10.24 -9.68 -4.06
CA GLY A 122 -10.74 -10.73 -4.94
C GLY A 122 -9.84 -11.96 -4.91
N LYS A 123 -10.40 -13.15 -4.70
CA LYS A 123 -9.65 -14.42 -4.77
C LYS A 123 -8.98 -14.64 -6.14
N ARG A 124 -9.60 -14.10 -7.20
CA ARG A 124 -9.11 -14.16 -8.59
C ARG A 124 -8.32 -12.91 -9.00
N ASP A 125 -7.92 -12.07 -8.06
CA ASP A 125 -6.95 -11.01 -8.34
C ASP A 125 -5.65 -11.60 -8.88
N ALA A 126 -5.03 -10.87 -9.80
CA ALA A 126 -3.68 -11.19 -10.26
C ALA A 126 -2.70 -11.12 -9.08
N ASP A 127 -1.64 -11.92 -9.11
CA ASP A 127 -0.72 -12.04 -7.98
C ASP A 127 -0.07 -10.70 -7.59
N PHE A 128 0.22 -9.84 -8.57
CA PHE A 128 0.73 -8.50 -8.28
C PHE A 128 -0.30 -7.63 -7.55
N MET A 129 -1.59 -7.72 -7.89
CA MET A 129 -2.66 -6.99 -7.20
C MET A 129 -2.82 -7.47 -5.76
N LYS A 130 -2.74 -8.79 -5.54
CA LYS A 130 -2.71 -9.38 -4.19
C LYS A 130 -1.50 -8.86 -3.42
N GLY A 131 -0.33 -8.81 -4.05
CA GLY A 131 0.88 -8.22 -3.47
C GLY A 131 0.70 -6.75 -3.09
N MET A 132 0.10 -5.93 -3.95
CA MET A 132 -0.22 -4.53 -3.64
C MET A 132 -1.14 -4.43 -2.42
N SER A 133 -2.23 -5.19 -2.39
CA SER A 133 -3.18 -5.20 -1.28
C SER A 133 -2.54 -5.70 0.02
N GLU A 134 -1.65 -6.68 -0.05
CA GLU A 134 -0.92 -7.19 1.11
C GLU A 134 0.05 -6.15 1.68
N ILE A 135 0.79 -5.44 0.83
CA ILE A 135 1.69 -4.37 1.27
C ILE A 135 0.87 -3.27 1.93
N SER A 136 -0.20 -2.82 1.29
CA SER A 136 -1.05 -1.74 1.82
C SER A 136 -1.75 -2.12 3.13
N ARG A 137 -2.28 -3.34 3.28
CA ARG A 137 -2.92 -3.74 4.55
C ARG A 137 -1.94 -3.79 5.71
N ARG A 138 -0.67 -4.15 5.45
CA ARG A 138 0.37 -4.24 6.50
C ARG A 138 0.80 -2.88 7.05
N LEU A 139 0.40 -1.78 6.43
CA LEU A 139 0.50 -0.42 6.97
C LEU A 139 -0.50 -0.15 8.11
N CYS A 140 -1.50 -1.02 8.28
CA CYS A 140 -2.52 -0.89 9.32
C CYS A 140 -2.24 -1.84 10.50
N ASP A 141 -2.71 -1.49 11.69
CA ASP A 141 -2.58 -2.32 12.89
C ASP A 141 -3.43 -3.60 12.76
N GLU A 142 -2.79 -4.76 12.83
CA GLU A 142 -3.42 -6.08 12.70
C GLU A 142 -4.49 -6.36 13.76
N ARG A 143 -4.36 -5.74 14.94
CA ARG A 143 -5.33 -5.88 16.04
C ARG A 143 -6.64 -5.15 15.74
N MET A 144 -6.60 -4.18 14.82
CA MET A 144 -7.72 -3.36 14.39
C MET A 144 -8.14 -3.66 12.95
N MET A 145 -7.75 -4.81 12.41
CA MET A 145 -7.96 -5.15 11.00
C MET A 145 -8.95 -6.30 10.84
N LYS A 146 -9.75 -6.23 9.78
CA LYS A 146 -10.54 -7.36 9.27
C LYS A 146 -10.25 -7.58 7.79
N ILE A 147 -10.04 -8.84 7.41
CA ILE A 147 -9.75 -9.22 6.03
C ILE A 147 -10.92 -10.06 5.51
N LEU A 148 -11.37 -9.75 4.30
CA LEU A 148 -12.41 -10.47 3.59
C LEU A 148 -11.94 -10.78 2.17
N GLU A 149 -12.07 -12.05 1.76
CA GLU A 149 -11.88 -12.44 0.36
C GLU A 149 -13.21 -12.83 -0.26
N HIS A 150 -13.50 -12.29 -1.46
CA HIS A 150 -14.68 -12.66 -2.24
C HIS A 150 -14.26 -13.48 -3.48
N PRO A 151 -15.15 -14.25 -4.13
CA PRO A 151 -14.76 -15.17 -5.21
C PRO A 151 -14.43 -14.46 -6.54
N GLY A 152 -14.55 -13.13 -6.61
CA GLY A 152 -14.33 -12.32 -7.80
C GLY A 152 -12.86 -12.00 -8.08
N GLY A 153 -12.62 -11.20 -9.12
CA GLY A 153 -11.34 -10.51 -9.34
C GLY A 153 -11.41 -9.08 -8.78
N HIS A 154 -10.75 -8.12 -9.43
CA HIS A 154 -10.46 -6.79 -8.87
C HIS A 154 -11.66 -5.87 -8.65
N GLN A 155 -12.86 -6.32 -9.02
CA GLN A 155 -14.10 -5.57 -8.84
C GLN A 155 -14.65 -5.77 -7.42
N PRO A 156 -15.37 -4.79 -6.86
CA PRO A 156 -16.11 -4.99 -5.61
C PRO A 156 -17.00 -6.24 -5.64
N PRO A 157 -17.30 -6.88 -4.49
CA PRO A 157 -18.16 -8.05 -4.44
C PRO A 157 -19.53 -7.74 -5.06
N GLN A 158 -20.00 -8.62 -5.95
CA GLN A 158 -21.26 -8.43 -6.69
C GLN A 158 -22.34 -9.45 -6.28
N ASP A 159 -21.94 -10.64 -5.84
CA ASP A 159 -22.91 -11.65 -5.40
C ASP A 159 -23.46 -11.31 -4.01
N ALA A 160 -24.72 -11.66 -3.78
CA ALA A 160 -25.44 -11.26 -2.58
C ALA A 160 -24.78 -11.77 -1.28
N LEU A 161 -24.08 -12.91 -1.31
CA LEU A 161 -23.40 -13.45 -0.15
C LEU A 161 -22.17 -12.62 0.22
N SER A 162 -21.30 -12.35 -0.77
CA SER A 162 -20.10 -11.53 -0.57
C SER A 162 -20.43 -10.08 -0.21
N VAL A 163 -21.49 -9.51 -0.79
CA VAL A 163 -21.98 -8.16 -0.42
C VAL A 163 -22.41 -8.11 1.04
N ARG A 164 -23.21 -9.10 1.51
CA ARG A 164 -23.61 -9.16 2.92
C ARG A 164 -22.41 -9.32 3.86
N ALA A 165 -21.42 -10.13 3.47
CA ALA A 165 -20.20 -10.30 4.25
C ALA A 165 -19.41 -8.98 4.37
N ALA A 166 -19.28 -8.23 3.26
CA ALA A 166 -18.65 -6.92 3.25
C ALA A 166 -19.39 -5.92 4.15
N VAL A 167 -20.72 -5.83 4.06
CA VAL A 167 -21.53 -4.96 4.92
C VAL A 167 -21.34 -5.33 6.40
N GLY A 168 -21.39 -6.61 6.75
CA GLY A 168 -21.15 -7.05 8.13
C GLY A 168 -19.74 -6.71 8.65
N ALA A 169 -18.73 -6.69 7.78
CA ALA A 169 -17.39 -6.23 8.13
C ALA A 169 -17.34 -4.70 8.31
N MET A 170 -18.04 -3.93 7.47
CA MET A 170 -18.17 -2.48 7.62
C MET A 170 -18.83 -2.10 8.94
N GLU A 171 -19.95 -2.75 9.30
CA GLU A 171 -20.60 -2.54 10.59
C GLU A 171 -19.69 -2.89 11.77
N TRP A 172 -18.86 -3.93 11.64
CA TRP A 172 -17.85 -4.24 12.65
C TRP A 172 -16.88 -3.08 12.84
N ALA A 173 -16.36 -2.49 11.76
CA ALA A 173 -15.40 -1.39 11.83
C ALA A 173 -16.02 -0.15 12.52
N ILE A 174 -17.26 0.18 12.17
CA ILE A 174 -18.04 1.26 12.82
C ILE A 174 -18.16 1.00 14.33
N ARG A 175 -18.53 -0.22 14.74
CA ARG A 175 -18.65 -0.56 16.17
C ARG A 175 -17.30 -0.49 16.89
N GLN A 176 -16.20 -0.86 16.25
CA GLN A 176 -14.87 -0.75 16.86
C GLN A 176 -14.44 0.72 17.01
N ALA A 177 -14.75 1.56 16.03
CA ALA A 177 -14.47 2.99 16.08
C ALA A 177 -15.21 3.66 17.26
N GLN A 178 -16.50 3.38 17.39
CA GLN A 178 -17.32 3.88 18.50
C GLN A 178 -16.78 3.46 19.87
N LYS A 179 -16.32 2.22 20.01
CA LYS A 179 -15.72 1.73 21.28
C LYS A 179 -14.42 2.45 21.63
N LYS A 180 -13.60 2.77 20.62
CA LYS A 180 -12.32 3.46 20.81
C LYS A 180 -12.50 4.88 21.36
N ASN A 181 -13.60 5.55 21.01
CA ASN A 181 -13.90 6.92 21.45
C ASN A 181 -14.55 7.01 22.84
N MET A 182 -14.87 5.88 23.47
CA MET A 182 -15.47 5.87 24.81
C MET A 182 -14.42 5.88 25.93
N TYR A 183 -13.13 5.88 25.59
CA TYR A 183 -11.98 5.87 26.51
C TYR A 183 -10.91 6.86 26.00
#